data_AF-A0A809ZI15-F1
#
_entry.id   AF-A0A809ZI15-F1
#
_cell.length_a   1.000
_cell.length_b   1.000
_cell.length_c   1.000
_cell.angle_alpha   90.00
_cell.angle_beta   90.00
_cell.angle_gamma   90.00
#
_symmetry.space_group_name_H-M   'P 1'
#
loop_
_entity.id
_entity.type
_entity.pdbx_description
1 polymer ?
#
loop_
_entity_poly.entity_id
_entity_poly.type
_entity_poly.pdbx_seq_one_letter_code
_entity_poly.pdbx_strand_id
1 'polypeptide(L)' 'MITYKQYHIQRFEHGHKRWVARVTRADAQNIRIILPASEHPYIDTKPTSSAEEAEKLAKEGIDFGGVV' A
#
# COMPACT_ATOMS: atom_id res chain seq x y z
N MET A 1 -4.10 -11.56 0.55
CA MET A 1 -2.85 -10.93 1.05
C MET A 1 -1.73 -11.40 0.15
N ILE A 2 -0.95 -10.46 -0.40
CA ILE A 2 0.13 -10.74 -1.35
C ILE A 2 1.42 -10.21 -0.74
N THR A 3 2.46 -11.03 -0.71
CA THR A 3 3.80 -10.58 -0.31
C THR A 3 4.53 -10.10 -1.55
N TYR A 4 4.97 -8.84 -1.52
CA TYR A 4 5.73 -8.21 -2.59
C TYR A 4 6.96 -7.52 -1.99
N LYS A 5 8.15 -8.04 -2.30
CA LYS A 5 9.42 -7.62 -1.68
C LYS A 5 9.35 -7.74 -0.15
N GLN A 6 9.61 -6.66 0.58
CA GLN A 6 9.52 -6.54 2.04
C GLN A 6 8.15 -6.01 2.50
N TYR A 7 7.13 -6.06 1.65
CA TYR A 7 5.82 -5.50 1.94
C TYR A 7 4.70 -6.53 1.75
N HIS A 8 3.67 -6.43 2.59
CA HIS A 8 2.41 -7.14 2.42
C HIS A 8 1.36 -6.18 1.87
N ILE A 9 0.74 -6.59 0.77
CA ILE A 9 -0.33 -5.88 0.08
C ILE A 9 -1.65 -6.60 0.38
N GLN A 10 -2.60 -5.88 0.96
CA GLN A 10 -3.95 -6.35 1.24
C GLN A 10 -4.93 -5.52 0.42
N ARG A 11 -5.75 -6.17 -0.40
CA ARG A 11 -6.78 -5.49 -1.18
C ARG A 11 -8.02 -5.34 -0.28
N PHE A 12 -8.49 -4.11 -0.09
CA PHE A 12 -9.67 -3.75 0.68
C PHE A 12 -10.68 -3.05 -0.21
N GLU A 13 -11.96 -3.37 -0.04
CA GLU A 13 -13.06 -2.65 -0.68
C GLU A 13 -13.62 -1.60 0.29
N HIS A 14 -13.48 -0.32 -0.03
CA HIS A 14 -13.93 0.80 0.78
C HIS A 14 -15.24 1.39 0.21
N GLY A 15 -16.33 0.61 0.33
CA GLY A 15 -17.67 1.00 -0.14
C GLY A 15 -17.78 1.18 -1.66
N HIS A 16 -19.01 1.36 -2.17
CA HIS A 16 -19.39 1.56 -3.59
C HIS A 16 -18.25 1.40 -4.64
N LYS A 17 -17.78 0.16 -4.85
CA LYS A 17 -16.78 -0.20 -5.88
C LYS A 17 -15.43 0.52 -5.80
N ARG A 18 -15.04 1.06 -4.65
CA ARG A 18 -13.73 1.68 -4.44
C ARG A 18 -12.79 0.67 -3.81
N TRP A 19 -11.84 0.19 -4.59
CA TRP A 19 -10.80 -0.71 -4.13
C TRP A 19 -9.57 0.07 -3.70
N VAL A 20 -9.03 -0.25 -2.53
CA VAL A 20 -7.77 0.29 -2.03
C VAL A 20 -6.83 -0.87 -1.72
N ALA A 21 -5.54 -0.68 -1.91
CA ALA A 21 -4.54 -1.64 -1.50
C ALA A 21 -3.82 -1.07 -0.28
N ARG A 22 -3.94 -1.78 0.83
CA ARG A 22 -3.22 -1.51 2.06
C ARG A 22 -1.86 -2.18 2.00
N VAL A 23 -0.81 -1.37 2.02
CA VAL A 23 0.59 -1.78 2.06
C VAL A 23 1.08 -1.71 3.49
N THR A 24 1.66 -2.80 3.98
CA THR A 24 2.30 -2.91 5.29
C THR A 24 3.70 -3.49 5.09
N ARG A 25 4.66 -3.21 5.97
CA ARG A 25 5.95 -3.92 5.91
C ARG A 25 5.79 -5.34 6.44
N ALA A 26 6.45 -6.29 5.78
CA ALA A 26 6.51 -7.69 6.20
C ALA A 26 7.32 -7.87 7.48
N ASP A 27 8.29 -6.99 7.72
CA ASP A 27 9.14 -6.98 8.92
C ASP A 27 8.42 -6.44 10.17
N ALA A 28 7.10 -6.25 10.13
CA ALA A 28 6.27 -5.62 11.18
C ALA A 28 6.73 -4.21 11.62
N GLN A 29 7.68 -3.62 10.90
CA GLN A 29 8.12 -2.24 11.12
C GLN A 29 7.13 -1.26 10.49
N ASN A 30 7.08 -0.04 11.02
CA ASN A 30 6.31 1.02 10.39
C ASN A 30 6.93 1.41 9.05
N ILE A 31 6.09 1.79 8.10
CA ILE A 31 6.49 2.46 6.88
C ILE A 31 6.88 3.89 7.25
N ARG A 32 8.10 4.32 6.92
CA ARG A 32 8.55 5.71 7.06
C ARG A 32 8.35 6.42 5.74
N ILE A 33 7.35 7.29 5.68
CA ILE A 33 7.23 8.18 4.52
C ILE A 33 8.25 9.30 4.73
N ILE A 34 9.04 9.62 3.70
CA ILE A 34 10.06 10.67 3.79
C ILE A 34 9.41 12.06 3.92
N LEU A 35 8.25 12.27 3.30
CA LEU A 35 7.51 13.54 3.32
C LEU A 35 5.98 13.35 3.32
N PRO A 36 5.25 13.87 4.33
CA PRO A 36 5.78 14.30 5.63
C PRO A 36 6.45 13.13 6.35
N ALA A 37 7.48 13.41 7.17
CA ALA A 37 8.21 12.42 7.94
C ALA A 37 7.28 11.80 9.01
N SER A 38 6.52 10.80 8.59
CA SER A 38 5.51 10.14 9.39
C SER A 38 5.72 8.65 9.31
N GLU A 39 5.72 8.02 10.47
CA GLU A 39 5.68 6.58 10.59
C GLU A 39 4.22 6.14 10.51
N HIS A 40 3.89 5.40 9.46
CA HIS A 40 2.56 4.82 9.30
C HIS A 40 2.65 3.31 9.44
N PRO A 41 1.77 2.68 10.23
CA PRO A 41 1.71 1.22 10.30
C PRO A 41 1.29 0.61 8.96
N TYR A 42 0.60 1.38 8.13
CA TYR A 42 0.19 1.00 6.78
C TYR A 42 0.01 2.23 5.88
N ILE A 43 0.16 2.04 4.56
CA ILE A 43 -0.19 3.03 3.54
C ILE A 43 -1.29 2.46 2.68
N ASP A 44 -2.38 3.21 2.52
CA ASP A 44 -3.45 2.85 1.59
C ASP A 44 -3.20 3.55 0.24
N THR A 45 -3.35 2.82 -0.86
CA THR A 45 -3.30 3.42 -2.20
C THR A 45 -4.51 4.29 -2.48
N LYS A 46 -4.44 5.11 -3.54
CA LYS A 46 -5.62 5.80 -4.06
C LYS A 46 -6.75 4.79 -4.36
N PRO A 47 -8.01 5.14 -4.08
CA PRO A 47 -9.15 4.30 -4.40
C PRO A 47 -9.28 4.13 -5.92
N THR A 48 -9.41 2.89 -6.36
CA THR A 48 -9.52 2.48 -7.76
C THR A 48 -10.86 1.77 -8.01
N SER A 49 -11.14 1.50 -9.27
CA SER A 49 -12.36 0.78 -9.67
C SER A 49 -12.21 -0.74 -9.58
N SER A 50 -10.98 -1.24 -9.41
CA SER A 50 -10.66 -2.67 -9.40
C SER A 50 -9.54 -3.03 -8.42
N ALA A 51 -9.69 -4.20 -7.78
CA ALA A 51 -8.73 -4.75 -6.84
C ALA A 51 -7.32 -4.91 -7.46
N GLU A 52 -7.24 -5.29 -8.74
CA GLU A 52 -5.98 -5.47 -9.47
C GLU A 52 -5.27 -4.14 -9.73
N GLU A 53 -6.04 -3.10 -10.02
CA GLU A 53 -5.53 -1.76 -10.23
C GLU A 53 -4.98 -1.17 -8.93
N ALA A 54 -5.67 -1.40 -7.81
CA ALA A 54 -5.19 -1.00 -6.48
C ALA A 54 -3.86 -1.70 -6.14
N GLU A 55 -3.74 -2.99 -6.43
CA GLU A 55 -2.48 -3.71 -6.22
C GLU A 55 -1.35 -3.17 -7.11
N LYS A 56 -1.65 -2.86 -8.38
CA LYS A 56 -0.65 -2.31 -9.29
C LYS A 56 -0.12 -0.97 -8.76
N LEU A 57 -0.99 -0.09 -8.28
CA LEU A 57 -0.60 1.16 -7.63
C LEU A 57 0.23 0.94 -6.37
N ALA A 58 -0.08 -0.10 -5.58
CA ALA A 58 0.70 -0.43 -4.40
C ALA A 58 2.11 -0.87 -4.76
N LYS A 59 2.25 -1.75 -5.77
CA LYS A 59 3.55 -2.18 -6.30
C LYS A 59 4.35 -1.01 -6.84
N GLU A 60 3.70 -0.14 -7.62
CA GLU A 60 4.33 1.06 -8.18
C GLU A 60 4.78 2.04 -7.10
N GLY A 61 3.98 2.25 -6.04
CA GLY A 61 4.36 3.08 -4.91
C GLY A 61 5.55 2.54 -4.10
N ILE A 62 5.64 1.21 -3.97
CA ILE A 62 6.81 0.53 -3.40
C ILE A 62 8.04 0.70 -4.31
N ASP A 63 7.86 0.56 -5.62
CA ASP A 63 8.94 0.62 -6.61
C ASP A 63 9.49 2.05 -6.80
N PHE A 64 8.66 3.08 -6.66
CA PHE A 64 9.07 4.50 -6.73
C PHE A 64 9.83 5.01 -5.50
N GLY A 65 10.01 4.20 -4.45
CA GLY A 65 10.85 4.56 -3.31
C GLY A 65 10.27 5.63 -2.38
N GLY A 66 8.96 5.92 -2.46
CA GLY A 66 8.26 6.85 -1.56
C GLY A 66 7.94 6.25 -0.17
N VAL A 67 8.34 5.01 0.06
CA VAL A 67 8.11 4.21 1.27
C VAL A 67 9.49 3.77 1.75
N VAL A 68 10.08 4.51 2.70
CA VAL A 68 11.39 4.22 3.31
C VAL A 68 11.22 3.59 4.68
#